data_AF-A0A1A8AMR6-F1
#
_entry.id   AF-A0A1A8AMR6-F1
#
_cell.length_a   1.000
_cell.length_b   1.000
_cell.length_c   1.000
_cell.angle_alpha   90.00
_cell.angle_beta   90.00
_cell.angle_gamma   90.00
#
_symmetry.space_group_name_H-M   'P 1'
#
loop_
_entity.id
_entity.type
_entity.pdbx_description
1 polymer ?
#
loop_
_entity_poly.entity_id
_entity_poly.type
_entity_poly.pdbx_seq_one_letter_code
_entity_poly.pdbx_strand_id
1 'polypeptide(L)'
;MDGGFLDRPDNCADRLHNLMQMCWQYNPKMRPAFQEIIEMLKDDLHPSYRELSFFYSEENKPPETEDFDLDMENMESIPLDPSSYSQREQCSDREESSMGLRGSYEEHHIPFTHMNGGKTNGRILALPRSSPS
;
A
#
# COMPACT_ATOMS: atom_id res chain seq x y z
N MET A 1 14.36 10.71 14.99
CA MET A 1 14.10 9.39 15.58
C MET A 1 15.13 8.44 14.99
N ASP A 2 16.07 7.95 15.81
CA ASP A 2 17.32 7.31 15.37
C ASP A 2 17.19 5.87 14.86
N GLY A 3 15.98 5.42 14.47
CA GLY A 3 15.83 4.16 13.73
C GLY A 3 16.47 2.94 14.42
N GLY A 4 16.33 2.82 15.74
CA GLY A 4 16.89 1.70 16.50
C GLY A 4 16.40 0.34 15.99
N PHE A 5 17.24 -0.68 16.12
CA PHE A 5 16.95 -2.08 15.76
C PHE A 5 16.95 -2.96 17.01
N LEU A 6 16.45 -4.19 16.87
CA LEU A 6 16.41 -5.16 17.96
C LEU A 6 17.80 -5.74 18.23
N ASP A 7 18.05 -6.09 19.49
CA ASP A 7 19.26 -6.83 19.87
C ASP A 7 19.26 -8.24 19.28
N ARG A 8 20.46 -8.79 19.11
CA ARG A 8 20.66 -10.16 18.63
C ARG A 8 20.08 -11.16 19.63
N PRO A 9 19.21 -12.11 19.20
CA PRO A 9 18.74 -13.19 20.06
C PRO A 9 19.87 -14.13 20.48
N ASP A 10 19.76 -14.73 21.67
CA ASP A 10 20.67 -15.77 22.15
C ASP A 10 20.74 -16.95 21.18
N ASN A 11 21.95 -17.46 20.93
CA ASN A 11 22.23 -18.58 20.01
C ASN A 11 21.76 -18.34 18.55
N CYS A 12 21.54 -17.09 18.14
CA CYS A 12 21.21 -16.77 16.75
C CYS A 12 22.43 -16.98 15.84
N ALA A 13 22.26 -17.62 14.69
CA ALA A 13 23.33 -17.75 13.69
C ALA A 13 23.65 -16.40 13.04
N ASP A 14 24.94 -16.14 12.77
CA ASP A 14 25.39 -14.86 12.18
C ASP A 14 24.68 -14.55 10.86
N ARG A 15 24.49 -15.56 9.99
CA ARG A 15 23.83 -15.38 8.70
C ARG A 15 22.39 -14.89 8.85
N LEU A 16 21.65 -15.40 9.83
CA LEU A 16 20.27 -14.99 10.09
C LEU A 16 20.22 -13.59 10.72
N HIS A 17 21.15 -13.29 11.63
CA HIS A 17 21.27 -11.95 12.20
C HIS A 17 21.61 -10.89 11.14
N ASN A 18 22.54 -11.19 10.24
CA ASN A 18 22.89 -10.29 9.14
C ASN A 18 21.69 -10.05 8.21
N LEU A 19 20.92 -11.08 7.89
CA LEU A 19 19.68 -10.93 7.13
C LEU A 19 18.67 -10.02 7.86
N MET A 20 18.51 -10.17 9.19
CA MET A 20 17.66 -9.27 9.98
C MET A 20 18.15 -7.81 9.88
N GLN A 21 19.45 -7.57 9.98
CA GLN A 21 20.02 -6.21 9.87
C GLN A 21 19.81 -5.59 8.48
N MET A 22 19.80 -6.39 7.41
CA MET A 22 19.43 -5.93 6.07
C MET A 22 17.95 -5.56 5.99
N CYS A 23 17.07 -6.33 6.62
CA CYS A 23 15.63 -6.04 6.67
C CYS A 23 15.30 -4.82 7.54
N TRP A 24 16.11 -4.53 8.55
CA TRP A 24 15.92 -3.40 9.47
C TRP A 24 16.57 -2.09 9.01
N GLN A 25 17.04 -2.01 7.76
CA GLN A 25 17.57 -0.75 7.24
C GLN A 25 16.55 0.38 7.36
N TYR A 26 16.97 1.51 7.93
CA TYR A 26 16.10 2.67 8.11
C TYR A 26 15.55 3.15 6.76
N ASN A 27 16.44 3.30 5.78
CA ASN A 27 16.06 3.62 4.42
C ASN A 27 15.35 2.41 3.75
N PRO A 28 14.07 2.53 3.36
CA PRO A 28 13.34 1.43 2.73
C PRO A 28 14.00 0.93 1.44
N LYS A 29 14.68 1.82 0.70
CA LYS A 29 15.36 1.48 -0.56
C LYS A 29 16.61 0.62 -0.36
N MET A 30 17.11 0.51 0.88
CA MET A 30 18.26 -0.33 1.22
C MET A 30 17.85 -1.71 1.71
N ARG A 31 16.54 -1.97 1.89
CA ARG A 31 16.05 -3.28 2.30
C ARG A 31 15.97 -4.20 1.09
N PRO A 32 16.36 -5.47 1.22
CA PRO A 32 16.23 -6.42 0.12
C PRO A 32 14.75 -6.70 -0.15
N ALA A 33 14.40 -6.89 -1.42
CA ALA A 33 13.13 -7.46 -1.84
C ALA A 33 13.03 -8.92 -1.40
N PHE A 34 11.81 -9.44 -1.25
CA PHE A 34 11.60 -10.84 -0.86
C PHE A 34 12.27 -11.84 -1.81
N GLN A 35 12.34 -11.53 -3.11
CA GLN A 35 13.03 -12.36 -4.09
C GLN A 35 14.54 -12.45 -3.81
N GLU A 36 15.18 -11.34 -3.44
CA GLU A 36 16.60 -11.31 -3.06
C GLU A 36 16.83 -12.08 -1.75
N ILE A 37 15.88 -12.02 -0.82
CA ILE A 37 15.94 -12.82 0.43
C ILE A 37 15.92 -14.32 0.13
N ILE A 38 15.05 -14.76 -0.78
CA ILE A 38 14.97 -16.17 -1.16
C ILE A 38 16.27 -16.61 -1.84
N GLU A 39 16.84 -15.76 -2.70
CA GLU A 39 18.12 -16.03 -3.37
C GLU A 39 19.26 -16.23 -2.37
N MET A 40 19.30 -15.45 -1.28
CA MET A 40 20.30 -15.59 -0.21
C MET A 40 20.15 -16.87 0.60
N LEU A 41 18.97 -17.48 0.63
CA LEU A 41 18.65 -18.65 1.46
C LEU A 41 18.52 -19.95 0.66
N LYS A 42 18.49 -19.88 -0.67
CA LYS A 42 18.07 -20.99 -1.55
C LYS A 42 18.83 -22.30 -1.32
N ASP A 43 20.10 -22.24 -0.95
CA ASP A 43 20.95 -23.42 -0.75
C ASP A 43 20.62 -24.18 0.55
N ASP A 44 19.93 -23.53 1.48
CA ASP A 44 19.50 -24.11 2.75
C ASP A 44 18.02 -24.55 2.73
N LEU A 45 17.31 -24.27 1.63
CA LEU A 45 15.91 -24.63 1.48
C LEU A 45 15.76 -26.12 1.17
N HIS A 46 14.67 -26.71 1.67
CA HIS A 46 14.34 -28.09 1.34
C HIS A 46 14.10 -28.24 -0.17
N PRO A 47 14.51 -29.35 -0.82
CA PRO A 47 14.38 -29.52 -2.27
C PRO A 47 12.97 -29.32 -2.82
N SER A 48 11.94 -29.67 -2.04
CA SER A 48 10.52 -29.47 -2.42
C SER A 48 10.14 -27.99 -2.60
N TYR A 49 10.94 -27.06 -2.08
CA TYR A 49 10.69 -25.63 -2.25
C TYR A 49 10.65 -25.24 -3.73
N ARG A 50 11.47 -25.88 -4.57
CA ARG A 50 11.50 -25.62 -6.01
C ARG A 50 10.16 -25.90 -6.70
N GLU A 51 9.42 -26.90 -6.22
CA GLU A 51 8.17 -27.33 -6.83
C GLU A 51 6.94 -26.63 -6.25
N LEU A 52 7.05 -26.12 -5.01
CA LEU A 52 5.90 -25.62 -4.24
C LEU A 52 5.90 -24.10 -4.02
N SER A 53 7.01 -23.42 -4.29
CA SER A 53 7.12 -21.98 -4.02
C SER A 53 6.64 -21.14 -5.20
N PHE A 54 6.04 -19.98 -4.88
CA PHE A 54 5.78 -18.92 -5.84
C PHE A 54 7.05 -18.48 -6.57
N PHE A 55 8.21 -18.44 -5.88
CA PHE A 55 9.47 -17.94 -6.44
C PHE A 55 9.90 -18.66 -7.73
N TYR A 56 9.67 -19.97 -7.81
CA TYR A 56 9.98 -20.78 -8.99
C TYR A 56 8.75 -21.03 -9.90
N SER A 57 7.58 -20.46 -9.58
CA SER A 57 6.39 -20.61 -10.41
C SER A 57 6.40 -19.63 -11.59
N GLU A 58 5.65 -19.96 -12.65
CA GLU A 58 5.47 -19.12 -13.83
C GLU A 58 4.78 -17.78 -13.53
N GLU A 59 4.18 -17.64 -12.34
CA GLU A 59 3.49 -16.43 -11.89
C GLU A 59 4.47 -15.36 -11.38
N ASN A 60 5.70 -15.74 -11.05
CA ASN A 60 6.75 -14.82 -10.60
C ASN A 60 7.41 -14.09 -11.79
N LYS A 61 6.60 -13.53 -12.69
CA LYS A 61 7.05 -12.65 -13.76
C LYS A 61 7.09 -11.21 -13.25
N PRO A 62 8.11 -10.41 -13.61
CA PRO A 62 8.06 -8.98 -13.37
C PRO A 62 6.81 -8.42 -14.07
N PRO A 63 6.12 -7.42 -13.47
CA PRO A 63 5.02 -6.77 -14.15
C PRO A 63 5.51 -6.29 -15.50
N GLU A 64 4.81 -6.67 -16.57
CA GLU A 64 5.10 -6.14 -17.90
C GLU A 64 5.00 -4.62 -17.79
N THR A 65 6.08 -3.94 -18.14
CA THR A 65 6.04 -2.49 -18.33
C THR A 65 5.19 -2.29 -19.57
N GLU A 66 3.89 -2.13 -19.40
CA GLU A 66 3.04 -1.63 -20.48
C GLU A 66 3.55 -0.22 -20.79
N ASP A 67 4.36 -0.11 -21.85
CA ASP A 67 4.73 1.14 -22.47
C ASP A 67 3.43 1.77 -22.98
N PHE A 68 2.80 2.60 -22.16
CA PHE A 68 1.67 3.45 -22.55
C PHE A 68 2.17 4.57 -23.50
N ASP A 69 2.77 4.21 -24.63
CA ASP A 69 2.95 5.10 -25.78
C ASP A 69 1.65 5.13 -26.60
N LEU A 70 0.53 5.41 -25.93
CA LEU A 70 -0.75 5.68 -26.58
C LEU A 70 -0.77 7.13 -27.07
N ASP A 71 -0.24 7.29 -28.28
CA ASP A 71 -0.51 8.33 -29.28
C ASP A 71 -1.29 9.58 -28.84
N MET A 72 -0.59 10.56 -28.27
CA MET A 72 -1.12 11.93 -28.10
C MET A 72 -1.67 12.55 -29.40
N GLU A 73 -1.33 12.01 -30.59
CA GLU A 73 -1.84 12.44 -31.89
C GLU A 73 -3.29 12.00 -32.21
N ASN A 74 -3.85 10.96 -31.56
CA ASN A 74 -5.18 10.46 -31.89
C ASN A 74 -6.33 11.22 -31.21
N MET A 75 -6.05 12.02 -30.17
CA MET A 75 -7.07 12.81 -29.47
C MET A 75 -7.51 14.07 -30.23
N GLU A 76 -6.68 14.59 -31.16
CA GLU A 76 -7.01 15.77 -31.97
C GLU A 76 -7.96 15.48 -33.15
N SER A 77 -8.31 14.21 -33.39
CA SER A 77 -9.13 13.80 -34.54
C SER A 77 -10.63 13.71 -34.24
N ILE A 78 -11.08 14.05 -33.02
CA ILE A 78 -12.49 13.96 -32.64
C ILE A 78 -13.24 15.23 -33.11
N PRO A 79 -14.18 15.13 -34.07
CA PRO A 79 -14.99 16.28 -34.47
C PRO A 79 -15.91 16.69 -33.31
N LEU A 80 -15.79 17.94 -32.85
CA LEU A 80 -16.72 18.51 -31.88
C LEU A 80 -18.11 18.62 -32.50
N ASP A 81 -19.09 17.91 -31.95
CA ASP A 81 -20.49 18.01 -32.38
C ASP A 81 -21.03 19.42 -32.07
N PRO A 82 -21.57 20.15 -33.08
CA PRO A 82 -22.23 21.44 -32.88
C PRO A 82 -23.36 21.43 -31.85
N SER A 83 -23.95 20.27 -31.53
CA SER A 83 -25.02 20.13 -30.55
C SER A 83 -24.59 20.52 -29.12
N SER A 84 -23.28 20.54 -28.81
CA SER A 84 -22.76 20.92 -27.50
C SER A 84 -23.00 22.40 -27.12
N TYR A 85 -23.34 23.27 -28.07
CA TYR A 85 -23.62 24.69 -27.76
C TYR A 85 -25.05 24.92 -27.24
N SER A 86 -25.96 23.96 -27.40
CA SER A 86 -27.40 24.21 -27.20
C SER A 86 -27.91 24.01 -25.76
N GLN A 87 -27.05 23.69 -24.79
CA GLN A 87 -27.46 23.45 -23.40
C GLN A 87 -27.17 24.62 -22.44
N ARG A 88 -26.90 25.82 -22.97
CA ARG A 88 -26.66 27.01 -22.12
C ARG A 88 -27.84 28.00 -22.02
N GLU A 89 -28.95 27.75 -22.72
CA GLU A 89 -30.06 28.70 -22.81
C GLU A 89 -31.39 28.08 -22.28
N GLN A 90 -31.55 28.05 -20.95
CA GLN A 90 -32.80 27.97 -20.15
C GLN A 90 -32.41 27.59 -18.70
N CYS A 91 -32.68 28.31 -17.62
CA CYS A 91 -33.58 29.44 -17.37
C CYS A 91 -32.97 30.27 -16.22
N SER A 92 -32.95 31.59 -16.38
CA SER A 92 -32.64 32.55 -15.33
C SER A 92 -33.94 32.85 -14.59
N ASP A 93 -34.03 32.49 -13.31
CA ASP A 93 -34.79 33.28 -12.35
C ASP A 93 -33.90 33.48 -11.12
N ARG A 94 -33.55 34.73 -10.87
CA ARG A 94 -32.69 35.17 -9.77
C ARG A 94 -33.55 35.34 -8.53
N GLU A 95 -33.02 34.97 -7.37
CA GLU A 95 -32.90 35.64 -6.06
C GLU A 95 -32.59 34.51 -5.04
N GLU A 96 -31.74 34.54 -4.03
CA GLU A 96 -30.68 35.40 -3.52
C GLU A 96 -29.89 34.50 -2.53
N SER A 97 -28.57 34.59 -2.59
CA SER A 97 -27.59 34.35 -1.52
C SER A 97 -27.62 33.09 -0.61
N SER A 98 -26.49 32.39 -0.73
CA SER A 98 -25.60 31.95 0.37
C SER A 98 -25.66 30.50 0.84
N MET A 99 -24.62 29.78 0.39
CA MET A 99 -23.77 28.86 1.15
C MET A 99 -24.39 27.68 1.90
N GLY A 100 -23.96 26.48 1.50
CA GLY A 100 -23.62 25.43 2.46
C GLY A 100 -24.51 24.20 2.46
N LEU A 101 -24.50 23.42 1.38
CA LEU A 101 -24.87 22.00 1.47
C LEU A 101 -23.61 21.20 1.80
N ARG A 102 -23.31 21.19 3.09
CA ARG A 102 -22.35 20.33 3.78
C ARG A 102 -22.74 18.88 3.51
N GLY A 103 -22.22 18.29 2.44
CA GLY A 103 -22.26 16.85 2.23
C GLY A 103 -21.57 16.18 3.41
N SER A 104 -22.35 15.43 4.18
CA SER A 104 -21.91 14.67 5.35
C SER A 104 -21.01 13.51 4.89
N TYR A 105 -19.73 13.79 4.65
CA TYR A 105 -18.71 12.77 4.85
C TYR A 105 -18.39 12.80 6.34
N GLU A 106 -18.97 11.86 7.08
CA GLU A 106 -18.49 11.55 8.41
C GLU A 106 -17.09 10.96 8.19
N GLU A 107 -16.06 11.81 8.20
CA GLU A 107 -14.67 11.40 8.24
C GLU A 107 -14.44 10.75 9.61
N HIS A 108 -14.89 9.51 9.75
CA HIS A 108 -14.43 8.62 10.80
C HIS A 108 -12.95 8.32 10.52
N HIS A 109 -12.10 9.30 10.82
CA HIS A 109 -10.68 9.11 11.05
C HIS A 109 -10.54 8.15 12.21
N ILE A 110 -10.57 6.85 11.92
CA ILE A 110 -10.16 5.85 12.88
C ILE A 110 -8.66 6.10 13.10
N PRO A 111 -8.21 6.53 14.29
CA PRO A 111 -6.79 6.74 14.50
C PRO A 111 -6.10 5.39 14.36
N PHE A 112 -5.18 5.28 13.40
CA PHE A 112 -4.37 4.08 13.23
C PHE A 112 -3.57 3.84 14.52
N THR A 113 -3.83 2.70 15.16
CA THR A 113 -3.03 2.26 16.31
C THR A 113 -1.69 1.74 15.78
N HIS A 114 -0.61 2.48 16.07
CA HIS A 114 0.74 2.07 15.69
C HIS A 114 1.12 0.80 16.46
N MET A 115 1.24 -0.34 15.78
CA MET A 115 1.62 -1.64 16.39
C MET A 115 3.12 -1.76 16.73
N ASN A 116 3.84 -0.65 16.89
CA ASN A 116 5.24 -0.69 17.30
C ASN A 116 5.35 -0.55 18.81
N GLY A 117 5.02 -1.64 19.54
CA GLY A 117 5.59 -2.09 20.82
C GLY A 117 5.89 -1.09 21.95
N GLY A 118 5.44 0.14 21.88
CA GLY A 118 5.73 1.20 22.82
C GLY A 118 4.80 1.10 24.01
N LYS A 119 5.31 0.59 25.13
CA LYS A 119 4.62 0.63 26.42
C LYS A 119 4.33 2.08 26.79
N THR A 120 3.10 2.54 26.60
CA THR A 120 2.60 3.74 27.28
C THR A 120 1.22 3.45 27.86
N ASN A 121 1.09 3.79 29.13
CA ASN A 121 -0.06 3.60 29.98
C ASN A 121 -1.27 4.41 29.48
N GLY A 122 -2.06 3.85 28.57
CA GLY A 122 -3.30 4.42 28.06
C GLY A 122 -4.45 3.43 28.21
N ARG A 123 -5.59 3.89 28.72
CA ARG A 123 -6.81 3.10 28.95
C ARG A 123 -7.12 2.13 27.80
N ILE A 124 -7.17 0.84 28.11
CA ILE A 124 -7.71 -0.19 27.22
C ILE A 124 -9.17 0.18 26.94
N LEU A 125 -9.50 0.49 25.68
CA LEU A 125 -10.89 0.56 25.25
C LEU A 125 -11.45 -0.86 25.38
N ALA A 126 -12.35 -1.06 26.33
CA ALA A 126 -12.99 -2.35 26.55
C ALA A 126 -13.76 -2.76 25.29
N LEU A 127 -13.37 -3.87 24.68
CA LEU A 127 -14.12 -4.49 23.59
C LEU A 127 -15.46 -5.02 24.14
N PRO A 128 -16.60 -4.78 23.45
CA PRO A 128 -17.87 -5.36 23.86
C PRO A 128 -17.79 -6.88 23.78
N ARG A 129 -18.03 -7.55 24.91
CA ARG A 129 -18.11 -9.01 24.98
C ARG A 129 -19.40 -9.45 24.29
N SER A 130 -19.30 -10.28 23.27
CA SER A 130 -20.44 -11.00 22.73
C SER A 130 -20.93 -12.02 23.77
N SER A 131 -22.22 -11.94 24.10
CA SER A 131 -22.90 -12.94 24.93
C SER A 131 -23.16 -14.21 24.10
N PRO A 132 -22.98 -15.41 24.66
CA PRO A 132 -23.31 -16.65 23.95
C PRO A 132 -24.83 -16.83 23.86
N SER A 133 -25.28 -17.44 22.76
CA SER A 133 -26.65 -17.96 22.58
C SER A 133 -26.80 -19.34 23.20
#